data_AF-A0A938UJZ1-F1
#
_entry.id   AF-A0A938UJZ1-F1
#
_cell.length_a   1.000
_cell.length_b   1.000
_cell.length_c   1.000
_cell.angle_alpha   90.00
_cell.angle_beta   90.00
_cell.angle_gamma   90.00
#
_symmetry.space_group_name_H-M   'P 1'
#
loop_
_entity.id
_entity.type
_entity.pdbx_description
1 polymer ?
#
loop_
_entity_poly.entity_id
_entity_poly.type
_entity_poly.pdbx_seq_one_letter_code
_entity_poly.pdbx_strand_id
1 'polypeptide(L)'
;MKRISDPDQLAEAGLVPAEKLEALHRVASRWAVSITPAMQARIDPADPADPIARQLVPSVAELAIASDEREDPIGDAAYSPVKGITHRYPDRVLLKPTHTCAVYCRFCFRREAVGPGGESLSPAELDAALAYISRDERIWEVILSGGDPLILSPRRLGEIVRRLDAIGHLGVIRVHTRVPAAEPERVDAELVAALRANKAVWIVLHANHARELDEPTRAAVARLVDAGLPVLAQTVLLAGVG
;
A
#
# COMPACT_ATOMS: atom_id res chain seq x y z
N MET A 1 -4.20 12.19 -17.81
CA MET A 1 -5.41 11.70 -17.10
C MET A 1 -5.38 12.22 -15.67
N LYS A 2 -6.53 12.43 -15.04
CA LYS A 2 -6.62 12.81 -13.61
C LYS A 2 -6.83 11.54 -12.77
N ARG A 3 -6.48 11.59 -11.49
CA ARG A 3 -6.81 10.52 -10.53
C ARG A 3 -8.34 10.37 -10.45
N ILE A 4 -8.82 9.13 -10.48
CA ILE A 4 -10.22 8.77 -10.28
C ILE A 4 -10.42 8.43 -8.81
N SER A 5 -11.42 9.03 -8.16
CA SER A 5 -11.71 8.90 -6.73
C SER A 5 -13.15 8.50 -6.40
N ASP A 6 -14.04 8.43 -7.39
CA ASP A 6 -15.46 8.15 -7.18
C ASP A 6 -16.10 7.43 -8.40
N PRO A 7 -17.31 6.87 -8.25
CA PRO A 7 -18.02 6.20 -9.33
C PRO A 7 -18.36 7.06 -10.54
N ASP A 8 -18.66 8.35 -10.35
CA ASP A 8 -19.04 9.23 -11.46
C ASP A 8 -17.85 9.43 -12.40
N GLN A 9 -16.65 9.64 -11.84
CA GLN A 9 -15.40 9.71 -12.60
C GLN A 9 -15.04 8.38 -13.29
N LEU A 10 -15.42 7.23 -12.73
CA LEU A 10 -15.26 5.93 -13.40
C LEU A 10 -16.15 5.85 -14.65
N ALA A 11 -17.39 6.34 -14.59
CA ALA A 11 -18.30 6.35 -15.73
C ALA A 11 -17.84 7.34 -16.80
N GLU A 12 -17.39 8.54 -16.40
CA GLU A 12 -16.79 9.53 -17.31
C GLU A 12 -15.55 8.97 -18.03
N ALA A 13 -14.76 8.14 -17.35
CA ALA A 13 -13.60 7.46 -17.93
C ALA A 13 -13.97 6.21 -18.76
N GLY A 14 -15.26 5.86 -18.88
CA GLY A 14 -15.72 4.67 -19.61
C GLY A 14 -15.34 3.34 -18.95
N LEU A 15 -14.97 3.35 -17.67
CA LEU A 15 -14.55 2.15 -16.93
C LEU A 15 -15.73 1.38 -16.33
N VAL A 16 -16.87 2.06 -16.14
CA VAL A 16 -18.11 1.44 -15.67
C VAL A 16 -19.31 2.01 -16.44
N PRO A 17 -20.37 1.20 -16.66
CA PRO A 17 -21.59 1.67 -17.27
C PRO A 17 -22.41 2.54 -16.30
N ALA A 18 -23.08 3.58 -16.82
CA ALA A 18 -23.83 4.56 -16.01
C ALA A 18 -24.96 3.90 -15.19
N GLU A 19 -25.53 2.80 -15.70
CA GLU A 19 -26.60 2.04 -15.05
C GLU A 19 -26.14 1.39 -13.73
N LYS A 20 -24.83 1.25 -13.49
CA LYS A 20 -24.27 0.70 -12.25
C LYS A 20 -23.95 1.77 -11.21
N LEU A 21 -24.04 3.06 -11.54
CA LEU A 21 -23.56 4.15 -10.68
C LEU A 21 -24.17 4.11 -9.27
N GLU A 22 -25.49 3.96 -9.16
CA GLU A 22 -26.17 3.92 -7.85
C GLU A 22 -25.59 2.81 -6.95
N ALA A 23 -25.43 1.60 -7.50
CA ALA A 23 -24.89 0.48 -6.75
C ALA A 23 -23.41 0.68 -6.41
N LEU A 24 -22.62 1.28 -7.32
CA LEU A 24 -21.21 1.59 -7.09
C LEU A 24 -21.01 2.71 -6.08
N HIS A 25 -21.93 3.66 -5.97
CA HIS A 25 -21.94 4.66 -4.91
C HIS A 25 -22.10 4.02 -3.53
N ARG A 26 -22.91 2.95 -3.40
CA ARG A 26 -22.99 2.16 -2.16
C ARG A 26 -21.71 1.39 -1.84
N VAL A 27 -20.97 0.96 -2.87
CA VAL A 27 -19.65 0.34 -2.68
C VAL A 27 -18.65 1.40 -2.20
N ALA A 28 -18.61 2.55 -2.89
CA ALA A 28 -17.70 3.66 -2.60
C ALA A 28 -17.96 4.34 -1.26
N SER A 29 -19.20 4.30 -0.75
CA SER A 29 -19.53 4.79 0.59
C SER A 29 -18.96 3.92 1.72
N ARG A 30 -18.58 2.67 1.41
CA ARG A 30 -17.95 1.75 2.36
C ARG A 30 -16.45 1.65 2.16
N TRP A 31 -16.01 1.53 0.91
CA TRP A 31 -14.61 1.32 0.58
C TRP A 31 -14.15 2.29 -0.47
N ALA A 32 -13.07 2.99 -0.12
CA ALA A 32 -12.47 4.01 -0.93
C ALA A 32 -12.17 3.59 -2.37
N VAL A 33 -12.26 4.56 -3.27
CA VAL A 33 -11.83 4.45 -4.66
C VAL A 33 -10.66 5.41 -4.87
N SER A 34 -9.58 4.90 -5.45
CA SER A 34 -8.47 5.72 -5.94
C SER A 34 -7.75 4.95 -7.03
N ILE A 35 -7.75 5.49 -8.24
CA ILE A 35 -7.01 4.96 -9.39
C ILE A 35 -6.14 6.09 -9.93
N THR A 36 -4.82 5.93 -9.87
CA THR A 36 -3.86 6.90 -10.38
C THR A 36 -3.90 6.96 -11.91
N PRO A 37 -3.44 8.07 -12.53
CA PRO A 37 -3.29 8.15 -13.98
C PRO A 37 -2.45 7.01 -14.56
N ALA A 38 -1.37 6.62 -13.89
CA ALA A 38 -0.49 5.53 -14.31
C ALA A 38 -1.22 4.18 -14.36
N MET A 39 -2.04 3.86 -13.35
CA MET A 39 -2.83 2.63 -13.35
C MET A 39 -4.00 2.68 -14.34
N GLN A 40 -4.66 3.83 -14.49
CA GLN A 40 -5.73 3.97 -15.48
C GLN A 40 -5.23 3.75 -16.91
N ALA A 41 -4.04 4.26 -17.24
CA ALA A 41 -3.44 4.08 -18.57
C ALA A 41 -3.16 2.60 -18.92
N ARG A 42 -3.15 1.71 -17.91
CA ARG A 42 -2.94 0.28 -18.08
C ARG A 42 -4.23 -0.52 -18.18
N ILE A 43 -5.40 0.10 -18.01
CA ILE A 43 -6.69 -0.57 -18.15
C ILE A 43 -7.09 -0.53 -19.62
N ASP A 44 -7.46 -1.69 -20.18
CA ASP A 44 -8.13 -1.76 -21.48
C ASP A 44 -9.66 -1.69 -21.24
N PRO A 45 -10.32 -0.56 -21.56
CA PRO A 45 -11.76 -0.42 -21.33
C PRO A 45 -12.60 -1.30 -22.27
N ALA A 46 -12.02 -1.82 -23.37
CA ALA A 46 -12.71 -2.73 -24.28
C ALA A 46 -12.71 -4.19 -23.79
N ASP A 47 -11.82 -4.54 -22.85
CA ASP A 47 -11.74 -5.87 -22.26
C ASP A 47 -12.55 -5.92 -20.93
N PRO A 48 -13.75 -6.53 -20.92
CA PRO A 48 -14.54 -6.66 -19.68
C PRO A 48 -13.88 -7.58 -18.64
N ALA A 49 -12.85 -8.34 -19.03
CA ALA A 49 -12.07 -9.18 -18.16
C ALA A 49 -10.71 -8.57 -17.77
N ASP A 50 -10.46 -7.29 -18.08
CA ASP A 50 -9.15 -6.65 -17.90
C ASP A 50 -8.58 -6.89 -16.47
N PRO A 51 -7.37 -7.48 -16.36
CA PRO A 51 -6.79 -7.87 -15.09
C PRO A 51 -6.34 -6.68 -14.23
N ILE A 52 -6.17 -5.49 -14.80
CA ILE A 52 -5.85 -4.26 -14.03
C ILE A 52 -7.15 -3.64 -13.52
N ALA A 53 -8.20 -3.60 -14.34
CA ALA A 53 -9.52 -3.13 -13.93
C ALA A 53 -10.06 -3.96 -12.76
N ARG A 54 -9.98 -5.30 -12.83
CA ARG A 54 -10.41 -6.20 -11.74
C ARG A 54 -9.78 -5.91 -10.39
N GLN A 55 -8.58 -5.32 -10.38
CA GLN A 55 -7.86 -5.00 -9.15
C GLN A 55 -8.26 -3.65 -8.55
N LEU A 56 -8.84 -2.72 -9.34
CA LEU A 56 -8.97 -1.31 -8.97
C LEU A 56 -10.37 -0.72 -9.18
N VAL A 57 -11.11 -1.18 -10.19
CA VAL A 57 -12.48 -0.73 -10.48
C VAL A 57 -13.45 -1.47 -9.55
N PRO A 58 -14.24 -0.75 -8.73
CA PRO A 58 -15.19 -1.36 -7.81
C PRO A 58 -16.25 -2.19 -8.54
N SER A 59 -16.68 -3.26 -7.87
CA SER A 59 -17.75 -4.13 -8.35
C SER A 59 -18.92 -4.14 -7.37
N VAL A 60 -20.15 -4.20 -7.90
CA VAL A 60 -21.37 -4.39 -7.09
C VAL A 60 -21.32 -5.70 -6.29
N ALA A 61 -20.58 -6.71 -6.78
CA ALA A 61 -20.38 -7.97 -6.09
C ALA A 61 -19.73 -7.79 -4.69
N GLU A 62 -18.99 -6.70 -4.48
CA GLU A 62 -18.37 -6.40 -3.18
C GLU A 62 -19.38 -6.08 -2.07
N LEU A 63 -20.65 -5.83 -2.41
CA LEU A 63 -21.72 -5.67 -1.43
C LEU A 63 -22.22 -7.02 -0.88
N ALA A 64 -21.92 -8.12 -1.57
CA ALA A 64 -22.27 -9.46 -1.13
C ALA A 64 -21.18 -9.97 -0.17
N ILE A 65 -21.44 -9.82 1.13
CA ILE A 65 -20.55 -10.27 2.20
C ILE A 65 -20.97 -11.69 2.60
N ALA A 66 -20.06 -12.65 2.47
CA ALA A 66 -20.29 -14.02 2.92
C ALA A 66 -20.27 -14.13 4.45
N SER A 67 -20.92 -15.15 5.00
CA SER A 67 -21.05 -15.34 6.46
C SER A 67 -19.71 -15.61 7.18
N ASP A 68 -18.70 -16.05 6.44
CA ASP A 68 -17.35 -16.35 6.92
C ASP A 68 -16.35 -15.21 6.70
N GLU A 69 -16.75 -14.13 6.01
CA GLU A 69 -15.95 -12.91 5.88
C GLU A 69 -15.83 -12.18 7.22
N ARG A 70 -14.69 -11.54 7.43
CA ARG A 70 -14.35 -10.81 8.66
C ARG A 70 -13.73 -9.47 8.29
N GLU A 71 -14.02 -8.44 9.08
CA GLU A 71 -13.43 -7.11 8.93
C GLU A 71 -11.91 -7.11 9.16
N ASP A 72 -11.44 -7.93 10.12
CA ASP A 72 -10.02 -8.17 10.38
C ASP A 72 -9.67 -9.65 10.12
N PRO A 73 -9.53 -10.05 8.84
CA PRO A 73 -9.37 -11.45 8.46
C PRO A 73 -8.03 -12.04 8.90
N ILE A 74 -7.04 -11.19 9.20
CA ILE A 74 -5.72 -11.64 9.68
C ILE A 74 -5.52 -11.44 11.17
N GLY A 75 -6.42 -10.75 11.89
CA GLY A 75 -6.34 -10.51 13.32
C GLY A 75 -5.30 -9.47 13.72
N ASP A 76 -5.02 -8.46 12.89
CA ASP A 76 -4.07 -7.38 13.20
C ASP A 76 -4.36 -6.70 14.56
N ALA A 77 -5.64 -6.54 14.93
CA ALA A 77 -6.05 -5.89 16.16
C ALA A 77 -5.59 -6.65 17.41
N ALA A 78 -5.66 -7.98 17.38
CA ALA A 78 -5.26 -8.84 18.50
C ALA A 78 -3.75 -8.77 18.80
N TYR A 79 -2.96 -8.35 17.81
CA TYR A 79 -1.50 -8.23 17.91
C TYR A 79 -1.03 -6.77 17.90
N SER A 80 -1.88 -5.82 18.32
CA SER A 80 -1.59 -4.38 18.29
C SER A 80 -1.29 -3.80 19.69
N PRO A 81 -0.07 -4.00 20.23
CA PRO A 81 0.29 -3.57 21.60
C PRO A 81 0.27 -2.05 21.79
N VAL A 82 0.58 -1.30 20.72
CA VAL A 82 0.48 0.15 20.65
C VAL A 82 -0.01 0.52 19.25
N LYS A 83 -0.67 1.68 19.11
CA LYS A 83 -1.19 2.12 17.82
C LYS A 83 -0.09 2.17 16.76
N GLY A 84 -0.40 1.67 15.57
CA GLY A 84 0.54 1.59 14.46
C GLY A 84 1.48 0.40 14.50
N ILE A 85 1.54 -0.38 15.59
CA ILE A 85 2.34 -1.60 15.66
C ILE A 85 1.46 -2.83 15.51
N THR A 86 1.90 -3.80 14.70
CA THR A 86 1.42 -5.17 14.78
C THR A 86 2.62 -6.08 15.07
N HIS A 87 2.63 -6.73 16.23
CA HIS A 87 3.72 -7.60 16.69
C HIS A 87 3.22 -9.03 16.87
N ARG A 88 3.30 -9.82 15.79
CA ARG A 88 2.86 -11.23 15.76
C ARG A 88 4.01 -12.21 15.98
N TYR A 89 5.19 -11.86 15.50
CA TYR A 89 6.36 -12.74 15.49
C TYR A 89 7.42 -12.23 16.45
N PRO A 90 8.16 -13.09 17.16
CA PRO A 90 9.08 -12.65 18.21
C PRO A 90 10.16 -11.65 17.79
N ASP A 91 10.56 -11.67 16.52
CA ASP A 91 11.74 -11.00 15.98
C ASP A 91 11.40 -9.86 14.99
N ARG A 92 10.12 -9.60 14.73
CA ARG A 92 9.72 -8.57 13.76
C ARG A 92 8.35 -7.95 14.05
N VAL A 93 8.23 -6.68 13.68
CA VAL A 93 6.97 -5.94 13.78
C VAL A 93 6.59 -5.29 12.47
N LEU A 94 5.29 -5.08 12.26
CA LEU A 94 4.82 -4.11 11.28
C LEU A 94 4.69 -2.75 11.97
N LEU A 95 5.22 -1.71 11.34
CA LEU A 95 4.94 -0.31 11.64
C LEU A 95 4.06 0.27 10.53
N LYS A 96 2.89 0.77 10.90
CA LYS A 96 1.85 1.31 10.02
C LYS A 96 1.79 2.84 10.21
N PRO A 97 2.69 3.62 9.58
CA PRO A 97 2.73 5.07 9.78
C PRO A 97 1.54 5.80 9.14
N THR A 98 0.88 5.18 8.16
CA THR A 98 -0.29 5.72 7.46
C THR A 98 -1.20 4.60 6.99
N HIS A 99 -2.51 4.89 6.92
CA HIS A 99 -3.52 4.05 6.28
C HIS A 99 -4.00 4.61 4.93
N THR A 100 -3.23 5.50 4.30
CA THR A 100 -3.50 6.01 2.94
C THR A 100 -2.71 5.20 1.91
N CYS A 101 -3.29 5.00 0.73
CA CYS A 101 -2.62 4.36 -0.41
C CYS A 101 -2.68 5.28 -1.65
N ALA A 102 -1.73 5.11 -2.58
CA ALA A 102 -1.84 5.71 -3.91
C ALA A 102 -3.05 5.15 -4.68
N VAL A 103 -3.30 3.84 -4.59
CA VAL A 103 -4.50 3.19 -5.14
C VAL A 103 -5.14 2.27 -4.12
N TYR A 104 -6.47 2.13 -4.16
CA TYR A 104 -7.19 1.23 -3.28
C TYR A 104 -7.55 -0.07 -4.01
N CYS A 105 -6.81 -1.13 -3.69
CA CYS A 105 -6.99 -2.45 -4.28
C CYS A 105 -8.33 -3.05 -3.84
N ARG A 106 -9.14 -3.56 -4.77
CA ARG A 106 -10.44 -4.17 -4.44
C ARG A 106 -10.32 -5.45 -3.60
N PHE A 107 -9.15 -6.07 -3.63
CA PHE A 107 -8.77 -7.26 -2.85
C PHE A 107 -8.00 -6.93 -1.56
N CYS A 108 -7.89 -5.66 -1.16
CA CYS A 108 -7.15 -5.28 0.03
C CYS A 108 -7.78 -5.90 1.29
N PHE A 109 -7.07 -6.79 1.98
CA PHE A 109 -7.54 -7.37 3.24
C PHE A 109 -7.58 -6.36 4.40
N ARG A 110 -7.04 -5.13 4.21
CA ARG A 110 -7.14 -4.00 5.14
C ARG A 110 -8.14 -2.93 4.68
N ARG A 111 -9.02 -3.23 3.71
CA ARG A 111 -9.98 -2.27 3.14
C ARG A 111 -10.88 -1.56 4.18
N GLU A 112 -11.13 -2.18 5.33
CA GLU A 112 -11.88 -1.55 6.43
C GLU A 112 -11.06 -0.53 7.23
N ALA A 113 -9.72 -0.59 7.14
CA ALA A 113 -8.82 0.30 7.88
C ALA A 113 -8.17 1.38 7.00
N VAL A 114 -8.08 1.17 5.67
CA VAL A 114 -7.44 2.09 4.72
C VAL A 114 -8.45 2.93 3.95
N GLY A 115 -8.11 4.20 3.68
CA GLY A 115 -9.00 5.10 2.95
C GLY A 115 -8.53 6.57 2.90
N PRO A 116 -9.18 7.43 2.10
CA PRO A 116 -8.98 8.88 2.11
C PRO A 116 -9.25 9.43 3.50
N GLY A 117 -8.33 10.23 4.03
CA GLY A 117 -8.37 10.66 5.43
C GLY A 117 -7.99 9.56 6.43
N GLY A 118 -7.50 8.41 5.95
CA GLY A 118 -7.01 7.32 6.77
C GLY A 118 -5.95 7.80 7.76
N GLU A 119 -6.09 7.37 9.00
CA GLU A 119 -5.25 7.86 10.09
C GLU A 119 -3.76 7.66 9.76
N SER A 120 -3.01 8.75 9.88
CA SER A 120 -1.56 8.70 9.94
C SER A 120 -1.15 8.91 11.38
N LEU A 121 -0.10 8.22 11.83
CA LEU A 121 0.37 8.39 13.20
C LEU A 121 0.78 9.85 13.41
N SER A 122 0.17 10.47 14.41
CA SER A 122 0.65 11.72 14.97
C SER A 122 2.10 11.58 15.45
N PRO A 123 2.83 12.69 15.67
CA PRO A 123 4.18 12.62 16.23
C PRO A 123 4.26 11.80 17.53
N ALA A 124 3.32 12.00 18.45
CA ALA A 124 3.28 11.28 19.73
C ALA A 124 2.99 9.78 19.58
N GLU A 125 2.08 9.40 18.67
CA GLU A 125 1.81 7.98 18.39
C GLU A 125 3.00 7.30 17.71
N LEU A 126 3.69 8.01 16.79
CA LEU A 126 4.92 7.51 16.19
C LEU A 126 6.02 7.34 17.25
N ASP A 127 6.14 8.26 18.20
CA ASP A 127 7.07 8.16 19.31
C ASP A 127 6.77 6.94 20.19
N ALA A 128 5.51 6.69 20.52
CA ALA A 128 5.09 5.52 21.27
C ALA A 128 5.41 4.21 20.51
N ALA A 129 5.15 4.16 19.21
CA ALA A 129 5.46 3.01 18.37
C ALA A 129 6.97 2.72 18.30
N LEU A 130 7.80 3.75 18.14
CA LEU A 130 9.26 3.61 18.09
C LEU A 130 9.85 3.30 19.48
N ALA A 131 9.26 3.83 20.55
CA ALA A 131 9.64 3.47 21.93
C ALA A 131 9.33 1.99 22.23
N TYR A 132 8.21 1.46 21.72
CA TYR A 132 7.91 0.03 21.81
C TYR A 132 8.99 -0.82 21.14
N ILE A 133 9.36 -0.48 19.89
CA ILE A 133 10.42 -1.17 19.14
C ILE A 133 11.76 -1.11 19.86
N SER A 134 12.12 0.07 20.37
CA SER A 134 13.41 0.30 21.03
C SER A 134 13.57 -0.48 22.35
N ARG A 135 12.47 -0.83 23.02
CA ARG A 135 12.50 -1.53 24.33
C ARG A 135 12.63 -3.05 24.23
N ASP A 136 12.27 -3.65 23.09
CA ASP A 136 12.31 -5.09 22.91
C ASP A 136 13.47 -5.48 21.98
N GLU A 137 14.60 -5.84 22.58
CA GLU A 137 15.85 -6.17 21.87
C GLU A 137 15.74 -7.40 20.96
N ARG A 138 14.67 -8.20 21.09
CA ARG A 138 14.42 -9.35 20.22
C ARG A 138 13.97 -8.93 18.82
N ILE A 139 13.37 -7.74 18.69
CA ILE A 139 12.91 -7.21 17.40
C ILE A 139 14.14 -6.90 16.56
N TRP A 140 14.42 -7.71 15.55
CA TRP A 140 15.52 -7.51 14.61
C TRP A 140 15.08 -6.79 13.33
N GLU A 141 13.80 -6.92 12.96
CA GLU A 141 13.24 -6.39 11.73
C GLU A 141 11.99 -5.52 11.96
N VAL A 142 11.93 -4.39 11.26
CA VAL A 142 10.73 -3.55 11.18
C VAL A 142 10.23 -3.51 9.74
N ILE A 143 8.95 -3.81 9.55
CA ILE A 143 8.27 -3.78 8.26
C ILE A 143 7.37 -2.53 8.20
N LEU A 144 7.76 -1.54 7.41
CA LEU A 144 6.91 -0.40 7.06
C LEU A 144 5.77 -0.89 6.15
N SER A 145 4.52 -0.73 6.61
CA SER A 145 3.30 -1.13 5.90
C SER A 145 2.12 -0.23 6.29
N GLY A 146 0.90 -0.78 6.38
CA GLY A 146 -0.34 -0.06 6.70
C GLY A 146 -1.18 0.09 5.43
N GLY A 147 -1.29 1.32 4.95
CA GLY A 147 -1.65 1.60 3.57
C GLY A 147 -0.44 1.39 2.66
N ASP A 148 0.17 2.48 2.19
CA ASP A 148 1.43 2.43 1.45
C ASP A 148 2.45 3.42 2.04
N PRO A 149 3.54 2.97 2.68
CA PRO A 149 4.53 3.87 3.29
C PRO A 149 5.16 4.85 2.32
N LEU A 150 5.28 4.48 1.04
CA LEU A 150 5.91 5.34 0.07
C LEU A 150 5.01 6.52 -0.32
N ILE A 151 3.71 6.54 0.01
CA ILE A 151 2.84 7.72 -0.18
C ILE A 151 3.20 8.90 0.75
N LEU A 152 4.00 8.65 1.79
CA LEU A 152 4.49 9.70 2.67
C LEU A 152 5.37 10.68 1.88
N SER A 153 5.51 11.90 2.41
CA SER A 153 6.51 12.83 1.88
C SER A 153 7.92 12.30 2.17
N PRO A 154 8.93 12.57 1.31
CA PRO A 154 10.31 12.19 1.56
C PRO A 154 10.80 12.61 2.96
N ARG A 155 10.41 13.81 3.41
CA ARG A 155 10.71 14.31 4.76
C ARG A 155 10.19 13.40 5.87
N ARG A 156 8.92 12.98 5.81
CA ARG A 156 8.30 12.14 6.86
C ARG A 156 8.82 10.70 6.80
N LEU A 157 9.01 10.15 5.61
CA LEU A 157 9.61 8.83 5.41
C LEU A 157 11.04 8.80 5.96
N GLY A 158 11.86 9.79 5.61
CA GLY A 158 13.25 9.90 6.07
C GLY A 158 13.36 10.08 7.58
N GLU A 159 12.43 10.79 8.21
CA GLU A 159 12.34 10.87 9.68
C GLU A 159 12.17 9.48 10.31
N ILE A 160 11.24 8.68 9.79
CA ILE A 160 10.95 7.33 10.29
C ILE A 160 12.16 6.42 10.08
N VAL A 161 12.70 6.38 8.86
CA VAL A 161 13.85 5.54 8.50
C VAL A 161 15.06 5.88 9.36
N ARG A 162 15.42 7.16 9.50
CA ARG A 162 16.55 7.60 10.34
C ARG A 162 16.37 7.20 11.81
N ARG A 163 15.15 7.27 12.33
CA ARG A 163 14.88 6.90 13.72
C ARG A 163 14.94 5.40 13.95
N LEU A 164 14.48 4.60 12.99
CA LEU A 164 14.69 3.16 13.01
C LEU A 164 16.18 2.82 12.87
N ASP A 165 16.92 3.55 12.02
CA ASP A 165 18.36 3.36 11.83
C ASP A 165 19.18 3.60 13.12
N ALA A 166 18.68 4.47 14.00
CA ALA A 166 19.31 4.74 15.30
C ALA A 166 19.10 3.64 16.35
N ILE A 167 18.17 2.70 16.14
CA ILE A 167 17.90 1.62 17.11
C ILE A 167 18.95 0.51 16.93
N GLY A 168 19.76 0.27 17.96
CA GLY A 168 20.98 -0.55 17.88
C GLY A 168 20.74 -2.01 17.47
N HIS A 169 19.71 -2.65 18.01
CA HIS A 169 19.40 -4.07 17.76
C HIS A 169 18.65 -4.35 16.46
N LEU A 170 18.17 -3.33 15.74
CA LEU A 170 17.57 -3.53 14.42
C LEU A 170 18.65 -3.83 13.38
N GLY A 171 18.44 -4.86 12.56
CA GLY A 171 19.27 -5.14 11.40
C GLY A 171 18.59 -4.85 10.06
N VAL A 172 17.26 -4.87 10.03
CA VAL A 172 16.48 -4.81 8.78
C VAL A 172 15.32 -3.81 8.88
N ILE A 173 15.19 -2.96 7.86
CA ILE A 173 13.99 -2.16 7.60
C ILE A 173 13.42 -2.64 6.27
N ARG A 174 12.23 -3.24 6.28
CA ARG A 174 11.55 -3.71 5.07
C ARG A 174 10.39 -2.78 4.75
N VAL A 175 10.24 -2.37 3.49
CA VAL A 175 9.17 -1.47 3.06
C VAL A 175 8.25 -2.21 2.08
N HIS A 176 7.00 -2.43 2.48
CA HIS A 176 5.99 -3.02 1.61
C HIS A 176 5.24 -1.90 0.89
N THR A 177 5.26 -1.90 -0.43
CA THR A 177 4.72 -0.78 -1.22
C THR A 177 4.22 -1.23 -2.58
N ARG A 178 3.18 -0.56 -3.07
CA ARG A 178 2.70 -0.67 -4.44
C ARG A 178 3.10 0.55 -5.28
N VAL A 179 3.64 1.62 -4.69
CA VAL A 179 3.96 2.89 -5.38
C VAL A 179 4.77 2.72 -6.68
N PRO A 180 5.81 1.87 -6.78
CA PRO A 180 6.54 1.73 -8.05
C PRO A 180 5.66 1.25 -9.21
N ALA A 181 4.61 0.47 -8.93
CA ALA A 181 3.57 0.11 -9.89
C ALA A 181 2.49 1.21 -9.98
N ALA A 182 1.98 1.69 -8.85
CA ALA A 182 0.80 2.53 -8.80
C ALA A 182 1.05 3.99 -9.21
N GLU A 183 2.18 4.58 -8.87
CA GLU A 183 2.50 5.99 -9.10
C GLU A 183 4.03 6.13 -9.29
N PRO A 184 4.59 5.57 -10.38
CA PRO A 184 6.03 5.38 -10.56
C PRO A 184 6.85 6.69 -10.44
N GLU A 185 6.26 7.82 -10.83
CA GLU A 185 6.87 9.15 -10.77
C GLU A 185 7.23 9.59 -9.35
N ARG A 186 6.56 9.05 -8.33
CA ARG A 186 6.89 9.32 -6.92
C ARG A 186 8.22 8.71 -6.49
N VAL A 187 8.74 7.74 -7.25
CA VAL A 187 10.07 7.16 -7.01
C VAL A 187 11.13 8.07 -7.63
N ASP A 188 11.29 9.24 -7.00
CA ASP A 188 12.28 10.25 -7.37
C ASP A 188 13.53 10.18 -6.49
N ALA A 189 14.48 11.09 -6.74
CA ALA A 189 15.73 11.15 -5.99
C ALA A 189 15.53 11.46 -4.49
N GLU A 190 14.52 12.26 -4.14
CA GLU A 190 14.25 12.61 -2.75
C GLU A 190 13.67 11.42 -1.97
N LEU A 191 12.74 10.69 -2.57
CA LEU A 191 12.18 9.47 -1.98
C LEU A 191 13.28 8.41 -1.79
N VAL A 192 14.11 8.20 -2.80
CA VAL A 192 15.23 7.25 -2.73
C VAL A 192 16.23 7.67 -1.64
N ALA A 193 16.54 8.97 -1.52
CA ALA A 193 17.40 9.47 -0.46
C ALA A 193 16.79 9.26 0.93
N ALA A 194 15.47 9.43 1.09
CA ALA A 194 14.76 9.22 2.34
C ALA A 194 14.77 7.76 2.84
N LEU A 195 15.02 6.80 1.94
CA LEU A 195 15.10 5.37 2.27
C LEU A 195 16.50 4.92 2.70
N ARG A 196 17.53 5.78 2.59
CA ARG A 196 18.90 5.40 2.95
C ARG A 196 19.05 5.22 4.47
N ALA A 197 19.70 4.15 4.86
CA ALA A 197 20.02 3.80 6.25
C ALA A 197 21.37 3.06 6.29
N ASN A 198 21.99 2.96 7.47
CA ASN A 198 23.16 2.10 7.68
C ASN A 198 22.77 0.62 7.84
N LYS A 199 21.48 0.35 8.07
CA LYS A 199 20.88 -0.99 8.12
C LYS A 199 20.49 -1.50 6.74
N ALA A 200 20.22 -2.80 6.63
CA ALA A 200 19.71 -3.38 5.40
C ALA A 200 18.27 -2.90 5.14
N VAL A 201 18.07 -2.17 4.04
CA VAL A 201 16.75 -1.69 3.62
C VAL A 201 16.26 -2.51 2.43
N TRP A 202 15.13 -3.19 2.59
CA TRP A 202 14.52 -4.03 1.55
C TRP A 202 13.22 -3.42 1.07
N ILE A 203 12.97 -3.46 -0.24
CA ILE A 203 11.69 -3.07 -0.80
C ILE A 203 10.94 -4.33 -1.22
N VAL A 204 9.67 -4.44 -0.83
CA VAL A 204 8.76 -5.47 -1.32
C VAL A 204 7.72 -4.78 -2.19
N LEU A 205 7.90 -4.90 -3.50
CA LEU A 205 6.96 -4.42 -4.51
C LEU A 205 5.73 -5.31 -4.54
N HIS A 206 4.56 -4.72 -4.36
CA HIS A 206 3.31 -5.39 -4.64
C HIS A 206 2.96 -5.24 -6.12
N ALA A 207 2.89 -6.36 -6.85
CA ALA A 207 2.44 -6.43 -8.24
C ALA A 207 1.70 -7.75 -8.44
N ASN A 208 0.59 -7.75 -9.20
CA ASN A 208 -0.23 -8.95 -9.39
C ASN A 208 -0.33 -9.41 -10.84
N HIS A 209 0.00 -8.56 -11.79
CA HIS A 209 -0.02 -8.91 -13.20
C HIS A 209 1.18 -8.34 -13.96
N ALA A 210 1.64 -9.04 -15.00
CA ALA A 210 2.80 -8.62 -15.79
C ALA A 210 2.63 -7.24 -16.44
N ARG A 211 1.39 -6.84 -16.75
CA ARG A 211 1.07 -5.49 -17.28
C ARG A 211 1.36 -4.35 -16.29
N GLU A 212 1.53 -4.63 -15.01
CA GLU A 212 1.97 -3.64 -14.02
C GLU A 212 3.47 -3.35 -14.11
N LEU A 213 4.25 -4.19 -14.80
CA LEU A 213 5.70 -4.07 -14.97
C LEU A 213 6.03 -3.44 -16.34
N ASP A 214 5.41 -2.31 -16.62
CA ASP A 214 5.68 -1.49 -17.80
C ASP A 214 7.01 -0.71 -17.67
N GLU A 215 7.33 0.12 -18.67
CA GLU A 215 8.59 0.89 -18.69
C GLU A 215 8.70 1.89 -17.53
N PRO A 216 7.68 2.73 -17.22
CA PRO A 216 7.71 3.60 -16.02
C PRO A 216 7.96 2.84 -14.72
N THR A 217 7.29 1.70 -14.49
CA THR A 217 7.50 0.90 -13.28
C THR A 217 8.89 0.28 -13.25
N ARG A 218 9.40 -0.23 -14.37
CA ARG A 218 10.78 -0.74 -14.46
C ARG A 218 11.80 0.35 -14.16
N ALA A 219 11.59 1.57 -14.64
CA ALA A 219 12.46 2.71 -14.34
C ALA A 219 12.42 3.12 -12.86
N ALA A 220 11.24 3.07 -12.21
CA ALA A 220 11.10 3.28 -10.78
C ALA A 220 11.82 2.20 -9.96
N VAL A 221 11.66 0.92 -10.34
CA VAL A 221 12.36 -0.21 -9.71
C VAL A 221 13.87 -0.11 -9.92
N ALA A 222 14.33 0.22 -11.12
CA ALA A 222 15.76 0.40 -11.42
C ALA A 222 16.39 1.47 -10.52
N ARG A 223 15.72 2.62 -10.31
CA ARG A 223 16.19 3.66 -9.39
C ARG A 223 16.39 3.17 -7.96
N LEU A 224 15.52 2.30 -7.46
CA LEU A 224 15.66 1.69 -6.13
C LEU A 224 16.85 0.72 -6.09
N VAL A 225 16.97 -0.15 -7.10
CA VAL A 225 18.04 -1.15 -7.20
C VAL A 225 19.41 -0.47 -7.36
N ASP A 226 19.52 0.53 -8.24
CA ASP A 226 20.76 1.29 -8.49
C ASP A 226 21.20 2.09 -7.25
N ALA A 227 20.25 2.43 -6.37
CA ALA A 227 20.55 3.04 -5.08
C ALA A 227 21.00 2.04 -4.00
N GLY A 228 21.10 0.75 -4.35
CA GLY A 228 21.51 -0.33 -3.45
C GLY A 228 20.37 -0.87 -2.58
N LEU A 229 19.11 -0.66 -2.96
CA LEU A 229 17.93 -1.18 -2.25
C LEU A 229 17.42 -2.45 -2.97
N PRO A 230 17.64 -3.66 -2.42
CA PRO A 230 17.13 -4.88 -3.04
C PRO A 230 15.59 -4.86 -3.11
N VAL A 231 15.06 -5.27 -4.26
CA VAL A 231 13.61 -5.32 -4.51
C VAL A 231 13.15 -6.77 -4.63
N LEU A 232 12.20 -7.15 -3.77
CA LEU A 232 11.45 -8.39 -3.82
C LEU A 232 10.04 -8.10 -4.37
N ALA A 233 9.34 -9.14 -4.81
CA ALA A 233 7.94 -9.03 -5.24
C ALA A 233 7.01 -9.82 -4.30
N GLN A 234 5.84 -9.25 -4.04
CA GLN A 234 4.73 -9.93 -3.37
C GLN A 234 3.50 -9.88 -4.28
N THR A 235 2.97 -11.06 -4.61
CA THR A 235 1.77 -11.23 -5.43
C THR A 235 0.70 -11.92 -4.61
N VAL A 236 -0.56 -11.50 -4.77
CA VAL A 236 -1.73 -12.22 -4.27
C VAL A 236 -2.33 -12.98 -5.44
N LEU A 237 -2.63 -14.26 -5.24
CA LEU A 237 -3.33 -15.07 -6.23
C LEU A 237 -4.77 -14.58 -6.37
N LEU A 238 -5.14 -14.12 -7.56
CA LEU A 238 -6.43 -13.46 -7.79
C LEU A 238 -7.10 -14.08 -9.02
N ALA A 239 -8.31 -14.61 -8.82
CA ALA A 239 -9.08 -15.23 -9.89
C ALA A 239 -9.32 -14.24 -11.05
N GLY A 240 -8.85 -14.61 -12.25
CA GLY A 240 -8.97 -13.79 -13.45
C GLY A 240 -7.98 -12.62 -13.54
N VAL A 241 -6.92 -12.60 -12.73
CA VAL A 241 -5.83 -11.61 -12.81
C VAL A 241 -4.50 -12.28 -13.11
N GLY A 242 -4.05 -13.22 -12.26
CA GLY A 242 -2.74 -13.84 -12.33
C GLY A 242 -2.58 -14.95 -11.30
#